data_AF-A0A022RN28-F1
#
_entry.id   AF-A0A022RN28-F1
#
_cell.length_a   1.000
_cell.length_b   1.000
_cell.length_c   1.000
_cell.angle_alpha   90.00
_cell.angle_beta   90.00
_cell.angle_gamma   90.00
#
_symmetry.space_group_name_H-M   'P 1'
#
loop_
_entity.id
_entity.type
_entity.pdbx_description
1 polymer ?
#
loop_
_entity_poly.entity_id
_entity_poly.type
_entity_poly.pdbx_seq_one_letter_code
_entity_poly.pdbx_strand_id
1 'polypeptide(L)'
;MLAVFHKSVAKSPEALAQSPEAESSVSVLKDGFLDSHFSSVHPGSVVINLASSGFIAYSSDKQNPLLPRIFAVVDDIFCLFEGHIENVAHLKQQYGLNKNANEAIIVIEAYRTLRDRGPYPAEQVVRDIQGKFAFVLFDTSSKTTFIASDADGSVPFFWGTDAEGHLVFSNEGEVVKQGCGKSFAPFPKGCFFTSSGGLRSYEHPINELKAVPRVDSKGEVCGLTFKVDSESRKGKTAMPRVGSDANWSKHY
;
A
#
# COMPACT_ATOMS: atom_id res chain seq x y z
N MET A 1 1.33 -6.56 -12.07
CA MET A 1 2.19 -5.44 -11.62
C MET A 1 2.95 -5.91 -10.40
N LEU A 2 4.19 -5.47 -10.23
CA LEU A 2 5.05 -5.83 -9.11
C LEU A 2 5.79 -4.57 -8.63
N ALA A 3 5.94 -4.41 -7.33
CA ALA A 3 6.80 -3.40 -6.72
C ALA A 3 7.54 -3.98 -5.53
N VAL A 4 8.83 -3.67 -5.42
CA VAL A 4 9.68 -4.09 -4.32
C VAL A 4 10.34 -2.85 -3.74
N PHE A 5 10.16 -2.63 -2.44
CA PHE A 5 10.73 -1.48 -1.74
C PHE A 5 11.71 -1.93 -0.67
N HIS A 6 12.87 -1.29 -0.66
CA HIS A 6 13.86 -1.49 0.38
C HIS A 6 13.29 -1.06 1.75
N LYS A 7 13.73 -1.70 2.83
CA LYS A 7 13.20 -1.51 4.20
C LYS A 7 13.39 -0.10 4.75
N SER A 8 14.34 0.65 4.19
CA SER A 8 14.55 2.06 4.51
C SER A 8 13.48 2.98 3.91
N VAL A 9 12.80 2.54 2.86
CA VAL A 9 11.72 3.26 2.17
C VAL A 9 10.37 2.88 2.79
N ALA A 10 10.14 1.58 3.00
CA ALA A 10 8.87 1.05 3.47
C ALA A 10 9.10 -0.02 4.54
N LYS A 11 8.67 0.27 5.77
CA LYS A 11 8.85 -0.65 6.90
C LYS A 11 7.73 -1.68 6.92
N SER A 12 8.08 -2.96 6.86
CA SER A 12 7.12 -4.04 7.06
C SER A 12 6.55 -4.02 8.48
N PRO A 13 5.23 -4.24 8.67
CA PRO A 13 4.69 -4.56 9.97
C PRO A 13 5.28 -5.87 10.48
N GLU A 14 5.62 -5.93 11.77
CA GLU A 14 6.18 -7.13 12.40
C GLU A 14 5.28 -8.36 12.23
N ALA A 15 3.97 -8.16 12.31
CA ALA A 15 3.01 -9.25 12.17
C ALA A 15 2.98 -9.89 10.75
N LEU A 16 3.46 -9.18 9.72
CA LEU A 16 3.58 -9.74 8.36
C LEU A 16 4.82 -10.63 8.24
N ALA A 17 5.85 -10.39 9.06
CA ALA A 17 7.05 -11.22 9.14
C ALA A 17 6.74 -12.50 9.94
N GLN A 18 6.26 -13.53 9.24
CA GLN A 18 6.11 -14.86 9.84
C GLN A 18 7.49 -15.49 9.98
N SER A 19 7.74 -16.15 11.13
CA SER A 19 9.06 -16.73 11.43
C SER A 19 9.54 -17.64 10.28
N PRO A 20 10.77 -17.48 9.79
CA PRO A 20 11.31 -18.28 8.71
C PRO A 20 11.69 -19.66 9.23
N GLU A 21 10.73 -20.58 9.31
CA GLU A 21 11.09 -22.00 9.28
C GLU A 21 11.49 -22.37 7.84
N ALA A 22 12.77 -22.12 7.56
CA ALA A 22 13.64 -22.88 6.66
C ALA A 22 13.14 -23.22 5.24
N GLU A 23 12.52 -22.29 4.51
CA GLU A 23 12.44 -22.38 3.05
C GLU A 23 13.09 -21.12 2.45
N SER A 24 14.35 -21.29 2.02
CA SER A 24 15.20 -20.34 1.28
C SER A 24 15.08 -18.86 1.68
N SER A 25 16.02 -18.37 2.49
CA SER A 25 16.18 -16.93 2.79
C SER A 25 16.68 -16.17 1.56
N VAL A 26 15.82 -15.97 0.56
CA VAL A 26 16.14 -15.21 -0.65
C VAL A 26 15.86 -13.73 -0.38
N SER A 27 16.86 -12.88 -0.64
CA SER A 27 16.64 -11.44 -0.70
C SER A 27 16.14 -11.07 -2.08
N VAL A 28 14.96 -10.46 -2.17
CA VAL A 28 14.35 -10.13 -3.47
C VAL A 28 15.10 -9.05 -4.24
N LEU A 29 16.00 -8.30 -3.58
CA LEU A 29 16.77 -7.21 -4.17
C LEU A 29 18.21 -7.57 -4.53
N LYS A 30 18.82 -8.59 -3.91
CA LYS A 30 20.27 -8.84 -4.06
C LYS A 30 20.65 -9.62 -5.32
N ASP A 31 19.75 -10.45 -5.84
CA ASP A 31 20.09 -11.40 -6.91
C ASP A 31 19.29 -11.19 -8.21
N GLY A 32 18.49 -10.14 -8.30
CA GLY A 32 17.64 -9.89 -9.48
C GLY A 32 16.64 -11.03 -9.76
N PHE A 33 16.39 -11.88 -8.77
CA PHE A 33 15.64 -13.12 -8.94
C PHE A 33 14.17 -12.83 -9.24
N LEU A 34 13.56 -11.91 -8.49
CA LEU A 34 12.12 -11.68 -8.57
C LEU A 34 11.72 -10.90 -9.82
N ASP A 35 12.53 -9.93 -10.27
CA ASP A 35 12.36 -9.23 -11.54
C ASP A 35 12.61 -10.14 -12.75
N SER A 36 13.61 -11.02 -12.68
CA SER A 36 13.84 -12.05 -13.70
C SER A 36 12.66 -13.03 -13.77
N HIS A 37 12.19 -13.50 -12.62
CA HIS A 37 11.01 -14.38 -12.53
C HIS A 37 9.76 -13.69 -13.10
N PHE A 38 9.45 -12.47 -12.66
CA PHE A 38 8.32 -11.71 -13.15
C PHE A 38 8.38 -11.53 -14.68
N SER A 39 9.56 -11.22 -15.22
CA SER A 39 9.74 -11.06 -16.67
C SER A 39 9.62 -12.35 -17.46
N SER A 40 9.97 -13.49 -16.85
CA SER A 40 9.77 -14.81 -17.45
C SER A 40 8.30 -15.22 -17.51
N VAL A 41 7.50 -14.83 -16.50
CA VAL A 41 6.07 -15.14 -16.41
C VAL A 41 5.23 -14.20 -17.26
N HIS A 42 5.70 -12.96 -17.46
CA HIS A 42 5.00 -11.91 -18.22
C HIS A 42 5.88 -11.37 -19.36
N PRO A 43 5.83 -11.99 -20.56
CA PRO A 43 6.53 -11.49 -21.73
C PRO A 43 6.20 -10.02 -22.02
N GLY A 44 7.23 -9.23 -22.35
CA GLY A 44 7.06 -7.80 -22.60
C GLY A 44 6.89 -6.95 -21.33
N SER A 45 7.21 -7.49 -20.15
CA SER A 45 7.34 -6.70 -18.93
C SER A 45 8.40 -5.61 -19.07
N VAL A 46 8.19 -4.53 -18.34
CA VAL A 46 9.15 -3.44 -18.18
C VAL A 46 9.50 -3.36 -16.71
N VAL A 47 10.80 -3.43 -16.40
CA VAL A 47 11.34 -3.30 -15.05
C VAL A 47 12.06 -1.95 -14.94
N ILE A 48 11.74 -1.22 -13.88
CA ILE A 48 12.28 0.11 -13.58
C ILE A 48 13.04 0.01 -12.26
N ASN A 49 14.34 0.23 -12.34
CA ASN A 49 15.22 0.25 -11.17
C ASN A 49 15.11 1.61 -10.47
N LEU A 50 14.78 1.61 -9.18
CA LEU A 50 14.64 2.81 -8.33
C LEU A 50 15.90 3.06 -7.48
N ALA A 51 17.07 2.69 -8.02
CA ALA A 51 18.36 2.69 -7.33
C ALA A 51 18.30 1.92 -5.99
N SER A 52 18.74 2.56 -4.90
CA SER A 52 18.74 1.93 -3.57
C SER A 52 17.36 1.83 -2.92
N SER A 53 16.31 2.36 -3.56
CA SER A 53 14.94 2.30 -3.05
C SER A 53 14.20 1.01 -3.43
N GLY A 54 14.67 0.28 -4.43
CA GLY A 54 14.07 -0.98 -4.89
C GLY A 54 13.77 -0.96 -6.40
N PHE A 55 12.67 -1.59 -6.83
CA PHE A 55 12.26 -1.60 -8.24
C PHE A 55 10.74 -1.71 -8.41
N ILE A 56 10.26 -1.32 -9.58
CA ILE A 56 8.88 -1.52 -10.01
C ILE A 56 8.89 -2.29 -11.33
N ALA A 57 7.96 -3.22 -11.52
CA ALA A 57 7.75 -3.92 -12.77
C ALA A 57 6.29 -3.86 -13.22
N TYR A 58 6.11 -3.54 -14.50
CA TYR A 58 4.82 -3.45 -15.16
C TYR A 58 4.77 -4.45 -16.32
N SER A 59 3.59 -5.00 -16.60
CA SER A 59 3.32 -5.74 -17.83
C SER A 59 1.88 -5.55 -18.24
N SER A 60 1.63 -5.45 -19.55
CA SER A 60 0.30 -5.49 -20.14
C SER A 60 -0.15 -6.92 -20.48
N ASP A 61 0.69 -7.93 -20.23
CA ASP A 61 0.31 -9.32 -20.40
C ASP A 61 -0.87 -9.68 -19.48
N LYS A 62 -1.80 -10.50 -20.01
CA LYS A 62 -3.01 -10.99 -19.32
C LYS A 62 -3.84 -9.90 -18.62
N GLN A 63 -3.87 -8.67 -19.17
CA GLN A 63 -4.67 -7.60 -18.59
C GLN A 63 -6.17 -7.96 -18.55
N ASN A 64 -6.81 -7.61 -17.44
CA ASN A 64 -8.26 -7.69 -17.30
C ASN A 64 -8.91 -6.44 -17.94
N PRO A 65 -9.77 -6.58 -18.97
CA PRO A 65 -10.41 -5.43 -19.60
C PRO A 65 -11.33 -4.62 -18.67
N LEU A 66 -11.84 -5.22 -17.59
CA LEU A 66 -12.72 -4.55 -16.61
C LEU A 66 -11.94 -3.85 -15.50
N LEU A 67 -10.68 -4.23 -15.31
CA LEU A 67 -9.77 -3.67 -14.32
C LEU A 67 -8.42 -3.42 -15.00
N PRO A 68 -8.36 -2.43 -15.91
CA PRO A 68 -7.17 -2.18 -16.70
C PRO A 68 -5.99 -1.82 -15.80
N ARG A 69 -4.80 -2.23 -16.22
CA ARG A 69 -3.55 -1.88 -15.55
C ARG A 69 -2.88 -0.74 -16.30
N ILE A 70 -2.54 0.32 -15.58
CA ILE A 70 -1.97 1.56 -16.11
C ILE A 70 -0.68 1.83 -15.37
N PHE A 71 0.33 2.30 -16.10
CA PHE A 71 1.57 2.81 -15.55
C PHE A 71 1.78 4.24 -16.04
N ALA A 72 2.06 5.15 -15.12
CA ALA A 72 2.35 6.56 -15.42
C ALA A 72 3.51 7.09 -14.58
N VAL A 73 4.21 8.07 -15.13
CA VAL A 73 5.29 8.80 -14.47
C VAL A 73 5.11 10.29 -14.71
N VAL A 74 5.17 11.09 -13.65
CA VAL A 74 5.16 12.57 -13.71
C VAL A 74 6.14 13.08 -12.65
N ASP A 75 7.07 13.94 -13.03
CA ASP A 75 8.04 14.57 -12.10
C ASP A 75 8.74 13.57 -11.16
N ASP A 76 9.24 12.45 -11.70
CA ASP A 76 9.89 11.34 -10.96
C ASP A 76 9.00 10.63 -9.91
N ILE A 77 7.68 10.79 -10.03
CA ILE A 77 6.66 10.07 -9.28
C ILE A 77 6.10 8.96 -10.17
N PHE A 78 6.34 7.71 -9.77
CA PHE A 78 5.94 6.50 -10.48
C PHE A 78 4.64 5.98 -9.90
N CYS A 79 3.65 5.66 -10.74
CA CYS A 79 2.38 5.08 -10.30
C CYS A 79 2.02 3.86 -11.14
N LEU A 80 1.89 2.71 -10.47
CA LEU A 80 1.17 1.54 -10.96
C LEU A 80 -0.26 1.63 -10.46
N PHE A 81 -1.22 1.54 -11.36
CA PHE A 81 -2.64 1.53 -11.04
C PHE A 81 -3.30 0.33 -11.72
N GLU A 82 -4.18 -0.37 -11.03
CA GLU A 82 -5.02 -1.42 -11.60
C GLU A 82 -6.46 -1.18 -11.16
N GLY A 83 -7.40 -1.15 -12.11
CA GLY A 83 -8.81 -0.91 -11.84
C GLY A 83 -9.39 0.27 -12.61
N HIS A 84 -10.42 0.92 -12.06
CA HIS A 84 -11.04 2.13 -12.61
C HIS A 84 -11.53 3.06 -11.50
N ILE A 85 -11.56 4.34 -11.81
CA ILE A 85 -12.14 5.37 -10.95
C ILE A 85 -13.50 5.76 -11.55
N GLU A 86 -14.54 5.80 -10.72
CA GLU A 86 -15.91 6.14 -11.12
C GLU A 86 -16.13 7.66 -11.11
N ASN A 87 -15.58 8.36 -10.12
CA ASN A 87 -15.76 9.80 -9.93
C ASN A 87 -14.67 10.66 -10.61
N VAL A 88 -14.18 10.24 -11.79
CA VAL A 88 -13.08 10.89 -12.54
C VAL A 88 -13.32 12.37 -12.80
N ALA A 89 -14.53 12.77 -13.19
CA ALA A 89 -14.84 14.17 -13.49
C ALA A 89 -14.67 15.07 -12.26
N HIS A 90 -15.10 14.58 -11.08
CA HIS A 90 -14.96 15.29 -9.82
C HIS A 90 -13.48 15.47 -9.43
N LEU A 91 -12.71 14.38 -9.49
CA LEU A 91 -11.28 14.42 -9.14
C LEU A 91 -10.46 15.28 -10.12
N LYS A 92 -10.77 15.24 -11.42
CA LYS A 92 -10.14 16.13 -12.41
C LYS A 92 -10.41 17.59 -12.09
N GLN A 93 -11.64 17.94 -11.73
CA GLN A 93 -11.98 19.30 -11.32
C GLN A 93 -11.25 19.70 -10.03
N GLN A 94 -11.25 18.84 -9.01
CA GLN A 94 -10.64 19.08 -7.71
C GLN A 94 -9.12 19.30 -7.81
N TYR A 95 -8.44 18.51 -8.64
CA TYR A 95 -6.99 18.59 -8.82
C TYR A 95 -6.56 19.45 -10.01
N GLY A 96 -7.49 20.10 -10.73
CA GLY A 96 -7.17 20.99 -11.84
C GLY A 96 -6.56 20.28 -13.07
N LEU A 97 -7.01 19.05 -13.35
CA LEU A 97 -6.46 18.19 -14.40
C LEU A 97 -7.15 18.41 -15.74
N ASN A 98 -6.39 18.21 -16.82
CA ASN A 98 -6.94 18.26 -18.17
C ASN A 98 -7.80 17.02 -18.48
N LYS A 99 -8.56 17.09 -19.58
CA LYS A 99 -9.47 16.02 -20.01
C LYS A 99 -8.78 14.68 -20.31
N ASN A 100 -7.48 14.69 -20.65
CA ASN A 100 -6.71 13.51 -21.03
C ASN A 100 -6.05 12.81 -19.82
N ALA A 101 -6.14 13.36 -18.61
CA ALA A 101 -5.60 12.70 -17.43
C ALA A 101 -6.30 11.35 -17.21
N ASN A 102 -5.51 10.29 -17.07
CA ASN A 102 -5.99 8.95 -16.71
C ASN A 102 -5.95 8.77 -15.18
N GLU A 103 -6.38 7.61 -14.71
CA GLU A 103 -6.50 7.25 -13.29
C GLU A 103 -5.14 7.32 -12.56
N ALA A 104 -4.07 6.85 -13.18
CA ALA A 104 -2.72 6.94 -12.61
C ALA A 104 -2.26 8.39 -12.44
N ILE A 105 -2.55 9.28 -13.41
CA ILE A 105 -2.28 10.73 -13.30
C ILE A 105 -3.11 11.36 -12.18
N ILE A 106 -4.38 10.96 -12.03
CA ILE A 106 -5.23 11.44 -10.92
C ILE A 106 -4.61 11.07 -9.57
N VAL A 107 -4.13 9.83 -9.40
CA VAL A 107 -3.47 9.38 -8.16
C VAL A 107 -2.17 10.16 -7.90
N ILE A 108 -1.36 10.41 -8.93
CA ILE A 108 -0.12 11.20 -8.78
C ILE A 108 -0.43 12.61 -8.29
N GLU A 109 -1.44 13.27 -8.86
CA GLU A 109 -1.79 14.65 -8.50
C GLU A 109 -2.50 14.76 -7.14
N ALA A 110 -3.27 13.73 -6.77
CA ALA A 110 -3.79 13.56 -5.43
C ALA A 110 -2.66 13.44 -4.39
N TYR A 111 -1.62 12.65 -4.69
CA TYR A 111 -0.43 12.54 -3.85
C TYR A 111 0.36 13.86 -3.76
N ARG A 112 0.57 14.57 -4.88
CA ARG A 112 1.22 15.89 -4.86
C ARG A 112 0.48 16.89 -3.98
N THR A 113 -0.86 16.85 -4.00
CA THR A 113 -1.69 17.67 -3.10
C THR A 113 -1.40 17.32 -1.63
N LEU A 114 -1.33 16.03 -1.27
CA LEU A 114 -0.95 15.59 0.09
C LEU A 114 0.44 16.07 0.50
N ARG A 115 1.41 16.03 -0.41
CA ARG A 115 2.81 16.38 -0.15
C ARG A 115 3.02 17.89 -0.05
N ASP A 116 2.41 18.64 -0.96
CA ASP A 116 2.73 20.05 -1.22
C ASP A 116 1.74 21.03 -0.57
N ARG A 117 0.52 20.60 -0.22
CA ARG A 117 -0.56 21.49 0.23
C ARG A 117 -1.08 21.14 1.63
N GLY A 118 -0.49 21.77 2.66
CA GLY A 118 -1.06 21.87 4.02
C GLY A 118 -1.43 20.54 4.69
N PRO A 119 -2.08 20.53 5.86
CA PRO A 119 -2.50 19.29 6.50
C PRO A 119 -3.73 18.72 5.76
N TYR A 120 -3.49 18.02 4.64
CA TYR A 120 -4.50 17.26 3.93
C TYR A 120 -4.36 15.78 4.33
N PRO A 121 -5.34 15.19 5.05
CA PRO A 121 -5.18 13.83 5.57
C PRO A 121 -5.14 12.78 4.44
N ALA A 122 -4.15 11.88 4.49
CA ALA A 122 -3.99 10.83 3.47
C ALA A 122 -5.22 9.91 3.36
N GLU A 123 -5.87 9.62 4.49
CA GLU A 123 -7.11 8.86 4.55
C GLU A 123 -8.26 9.54 3.78
N GLN A 124 -8.33 10.87 3.78
CA GLN A 124 -9.36 11.59 3.06
C GLN A 124 -9.11 11.46 1.55
N VAL A 125 -7.86 11.57 1.11
CA VAL A 125 -7.53 11.44 -0.31
C VAL A 125 -7.87 10.08 -0.86
N VAL A 126 -7.53 9.00 -0.17
CA VAL A 126 -7.90 7.65 -0.65
C VAL A 126 -9.41 7.47 -0.63
N ARG A 127 -10.10 7.98 0.39
CA ARG A 127 -11.57 7.89 0.51
C ARG A 127 -12.31 8.66 -0.58
N ASP A 128 -11.73 9.75 -1.08
CA ASP A 128 -12.32 10.54 -2.15
C ASP A 128 -12.19 9.84 -3.52
N ILE A 129 -11.37 8.79 -3.65
CA ILE A 129 -11.29 7.96 -4.86
C ILE A 129 -12.40 6.91 -4.81
N GLN A 130 -13.40 7.03 -5.68
CA GLN A 130 -14.51 6.07 -5.79
C GLN A 130 -14.28 5.15 -6.97
N GLY A 131 -14.51 3.85 -6.78
CA GLY A 131 -14.36 2.84 -7.81
C GLY A 131 -13.65 1.59 -7.31
N LYS A 132 -13.20 0.76 -8.25
CA LYS A 132 -12.50 -0.50 -7.99
C LYS A 132 -11.04 -0.31 -8.32
N PHE A 133 -10.14 -0.35 -7.34
CA PHE A 133 -8.76 0.02 -7.58
C PHE A 133 -7.79 -0.62 -6.59
N ALA A 134 -6.57 -0.84 -7.07
CA ALA A 134 -5.37 -0.92 -6.26
C ALA A 134 -4.26 -0.11 -6.94
N PHE A 135 -3.43 0.58 -6.16
CA PHE A 135 -2.30 1.30 -6.72
C PHE A 135 -1.07 1.24 -5.83
N VAL A 136 0.09 1.36 -6.48
CA VAL A 136 1.39 1.59 -5.85
C VAL A 136 1.99 2.85 -6.45
N LEU A 137 2.22 3.86 -5.62
CA LEU A 137 2.92 5.08 -5.98
C LEU A 137 4.25 5.17 -5.23
N PHE A 138 5.30 5.59 -5.94
CA PHE A 138 6.61 5.90 -5.37
C PHE A 138 7.10 7.26 -5.88
N ASP A 139 7.43 8.16 -4.95
CA ASP A 139 8.07 9.44 -5.23
C ASP A 139 9.58 9.33 -4.96
N THR A 140 10.37 9.45 -6.02
CA THR A 140 11.83 9.34 -5.95
C THR A 140 12.47 10.49 -5.18
N SER A 141 11.89 11.69 -5.27
CA SER A 141 12.42 12.92 -4.64
C SER A 141 12.38 12.84 -3.12
N SER A 142 11.28 12.32 -2.58
CA SER A 142 11.05 12.18 -1.14
C SER A 142 11.38 10.76 -0.62
N LYS A 143 11.64 9.81 -1.53
CA LYS A 143 11.79 8.37 -1.23
C LYS A 143 10.60 7.82 -0.43
N THR A 144 9.39 8.22 -0.82
CA THR A 144 8.16 7.80 -0.12
C THR A 144 7.23 7.01 -1.02
N THR A 145 6.52 6.06 -0.41
CA THR A 145 5.49 5.26 -1.08
C THR A 145 4.10 5.66 -0.60
N PHE A 146 3.12 5.60 -1.50
CA PHE A 146 1.70 5.70 -1.19
C PHE A 146 0.97 4.58 -1.92
N ILE A 147 0.35 3.68 -1.17
CA ILE A 147 -0.19 2.42 -1.69
C ILE A 147 -1.60 2.27 -1.13
N ALA A 148 -2.58 1.85 -1.93
CA ALA A 148 -3.93 1.64 -1.43
C ALA A 148 -4.69 0.58 -2.24
N SER A 149 -5.75 0.08 -1.61
CA SER A 149 -6.75 -0.82 -2.22
C SER A 149 -8.14 -0.34 -1.86
N ASP A 150 -9.11 -0.53 -2.77
CA ASP A 150 -10.51 -0.16 -2.55
C ASP A 150 -11.17 -0.91 -1.37
N ALA A 151 -12.34 -0.42 -0.95
CA ALA A 151 -13.06 -0.86 0.24
C ALA A 151 -13.59 -2.30 0.12
N ASP A 152 -13.85 -2.74 -1.11
CA ASP A 152 -14.38 -4.05 -1.41
C ASP A 152 -13.29 -5.09 -1.68
N GLY A 153 -12.03 -4.64 -1.88
CA GLY A 153 -10.94 -5.50 -2.31
C GLY A 153 -11.19 -6.05 -3.72
N SER A 154 -11.71 -5.18 -4.60
CA SER A 154 -12.19 -5.55 -5.93
C SER A 154 -11.08 -5.97 -6.88
N VAL A 155 -9.86 -5.45 -6.65
CA VAL A 155 -8.66 -5.81 -7.41
C VAL A 155 -7.83 -6.78 -6.56
N PRO A 156 -7.44 -7.96 -7.08
CA PRO A 156 -6.49 -8.83 -6.38
C PRO A 156 -5.20 -8.06 -6.09
N PHE A 157 -4.85 -7.93 -4.81
CA PHE A 157 -3.68 -7.18 -4.40
C PHE A 157 -3.08 -7.81 -3.15
N PHE A 158 -1.78 -8.09 -3.21
CA PHE A 158 -1.04 -8.88 -2.25
C PHE A 158 0.23 -8.15 -1.85
N TRP A 159 0.69 -8.44 -0.65
CA TRP A 159 1.92 -7.90 -0.12
C TRP A 159 2.63 -8.92 0.77
N GLY A 160 3.94 -8.76 0.92
CA GLY A 160 4.75 -9.62 1.75
C GLY A 160 6.05 -8.95 2.14
N THR A 161 6.79 -9.61 3.02
CA THR A 161 8.15 -9.21 3.40
C THR A 161 9.12 -10.34 3.07
N ASP A 162 10.24 -10.00 2.45
CA ASP A 162 11.34 -10.94 2.26
C ASP A 162 12.13 -11.18 3.55
N ALA A 163 13.15 -12.04 3.47
CA ALA A 163 14.02 -12.39 4.60
C ALA A 163 14.84 -11.22 5.16
N GLU A 164 14.97 -10.11 4.42
CA GLU A 164 15.73 -8.93 4.82
C GLU A 164 14.85 -7.77 5.28
N GLY A 165 13.53 -7.91 5.21
CA GLY A 165 12.54 -6.91 5.60
C GLY A 165 12.09 -6.00 4.45
N HIS A 166 12.41 -6.33 3.20
CA HIS A 166 11.95 -5.59 2.02
C HIS A 166 10.48 -5.91 1.76
N LEU A 167 9.67 -4.88 1.49
CA LEU A 167 8.27 -5.08 1.15
C LEU A 167 8.11 -5.37 -0.33
N VAL A 168 7.28 -6.38 -0.64
CA VAL A 168 6.90 -6.78 -1.99
C VAL A 168 5.40 -6.58 -2.14
N PHE A 169 4.97 -5.98 -3.25
CA PHE A 169 3.57 -5.77 -3.61
C PHE A 169 3.31 -6.31 -5.00
N SER A 170 2.22 -7.04 -5.21
CA SER A 170 1.83 -7.51 -6.53
C SER A 170 0.33 -7.74 -6.60
N ASN A 171 -0.25 -7.67 -7.79
CA ASN A 171 -1.61 -8.13 -8.01
C ASN A 171 -1.69 -9.67 -8.16
N GLU A 172 -0.56 -10.36 -8.12
CA GLU A 172 -0.44 -11.82 -8.23
C GLU A 172 0.20 -12.42 -6.98
N GLY A 173 -0.58 -13.17 -6.21
CA GLY A 173 -0.14 -13.76 -4.93
C GLY A 173 1.04 -14.73 -5.08
N GLU A 174 1.08 -15.51 -6.16
CA GLU A 174 2.20 -16.44 -6.42
C GLU A 174 3.53 -15.70 -6.63
N VAL A 175 3.52 -14.52 -7.27
CA VAL A 175 4.73 -13.69 -7.42
C VAL A 175 5.22 -13.22 -6.05
N VAL A 176 4.32 -12.78 -5.15
CA VAL A 176 4.70 -12.37 -3.79
C VAL A 176 5.24 -13.56 -3.00
N LYS A 177 4.55 -14.70 -3.07
CA LYS A 177 4.96 -15.95 -2.43
C LYS A 177 6.35 -16.40 -2.87
N GLN A 178 6.69 -16.23 -4.14
CA GLN A 178 8.01 -16.56 -4.67
C GLN A 178 9.14 -15.73 -4.02
N GLY A 179 8.85 -14.48 -3.63
CA GLY A 179 9.82 -13.60 -2.97
C GLY A 179 9.77 -13.62 -1.43
N CYS A 180 8.61 -13.95 -0.84
CA CYS A 180 8.35 -13.78 0.59
C CYS A 180 8.05 -15.10 1.32
N GLY A 181 7.98 -16.23 0.61
CA GLY A 181 7.65 -17.53 1.18
C GLY A 181 6.28 -17.52 1.87
N LYS A 182 6.26 -17.78 3.18
CA LYS A 182 5.05 -17.75 4.02
C LYS A 182 4.71 -16.36 4.56
N SER A 183 5.64 -15.40 4.47
CA SER A 183 5.50 -14.02 4.98
C SER A 183 4.78 -13.11 4.00
N PHE A 184 3.61 -13.55 3.53
CA PHE A 184 2.76 -12.77 2.63
C PHE A 184 1.28 -12.91 3.00
N ALA A 185 0.50 -11.93 2.56
CA ALA A 185 -0.93 -11.86 2.78
C ALA A 185 -1.61 -11.12 1.61
N PRO A 186 -2.94 -11.21 1.47
CA PRO A 186 -3.70 -10.19 0.77
C PRO A 186 -3.45 -8.82 1.41
N PHE A 187 -3.32 -7.78 0.58
CA PHE A 187 -3.33 -6.41 1.08
C PHE A 187 -4.74 -6.12 1.62
N PRO A 188 -4.86 -5.55 2.83
CA PRO A 188 -6.17 -5.38 3.44
C PRO A 188 -7.02 -4.37 2.64
N LYS A 189 -8.27 -4.73 2.40
CA LYS A 189 -9.26 -3.85 1.79
C LYS A 189 -9.50 -2.59 2.63
N GLY A 190 -9.92 -1.50 2.00
CA GLY A 190 -10.25 -0.27 2.74
C GLY A 190 -9.05 0.36 3.45
N CYS A 191 -7.84 0.02 3.01
CA CYS A 191 -6.60 0.44 3.65
C CYS A 191 -5.63 1.06 2.65
N PHE A 192 -4.69 1.79 3.24
CA PHE A 192 -3.57 2.37 2.55
C PHE A 192 -2.29 2.23 3.38
N PHE A 193 -1.15 2.26 2.71
CA PHE A 193 0.17 2.24 3.31
C PHE A 193 0.95 3.46 2.86
N THR A 194 1.66 4.08 3.81
CA THR A 194 2.58 5.19 3.54
C THR A 194 3.92 4.93 4.23
N SER A 195 5.03 5.39 3.65
CA SER A 195 6.35 5.26 4.27
C SER A 195 6.41 5.82 5.70
N SER A 196 5.75 6.95 5.94
CA SER A 196 5.74 7.63 7.23
C SER A 196 4.69 7.11 8.22
N GLY A 197 3.52 6.69 7.73
CA GLY A 197 2.38 6.33 8.56
C GLY A 197 2.09 4.82 8.65
N GLY A 198 2.84 3.99 7.93
CA GLY A 198 2.59 2.55 7.83
C GLY A 198 1.21 2.24 7.27
N LEU A 199 0.72 1.03 7.59
CA LEU A 199 -0.59 0.53 7.18
C LEU A 199 -1.71 1.15 8.04
N ARG A 200 -2.73 1.72 7.40
CA ARG A 200 -3.89 2.34 8.05
C ARG A 200 -5.17 2.09 7.26
N SER A 201 -6.31 2.05 7.94
CA SER A 201 -7.61 2.05 7.28
C SER A 201 -8.02 3.48 6.96
N TYR A 202 -8.52 3.75 5.75
CA TYR A 202 -9.16 5.03 5.42
C TYR A 202 -10.67 5.00 5.70
N GLU A 203 -11.27 3.81 5.83
CA GLU A 203 -12.65 3.64 6.30
C GLU A 203 -12.77 3.89 7.82
N HIS A 204 -11.74 3.48 8.57
CA HIS A 204 -11.69 3.59 10.02
C HIS A 204 -10.37 4.26 10.49
N PRO A 205 -10.16 5.56 10.20
CA PRO A 205 -8.87 6.23 10.40
C PRO A 205 -8.40 6.26 11.86
N ILE A 206 -9.34 6.29 12.80
CA ILE A 206 -9.06 6.32 14.24
C ILE A 206 -8.81 4.94 14.86
N ASN A 207 -9.01 3.85 14.13
CA ASN A 207 -8.84 2.49 14.63
C ASN A 207 -7.47 1.93 14.26
N GLU A 208 -6.97 1.03 15.09
CA GLU A 208 -5.78 0.24 14.81
C GLU A 208 -6.14 -0.97 13.94
N LEU A 209 -5.15 -1.46 13.19
CA LEU A 209 -5.25 -2.69 12.42
C LEU A 209 -4.52 -3.79 13.16
N LYS A 210 -5.19 -4.93 13.34
CA LYS A 210 -4.62 -6.14 13.94
C LYS A 210 -4.48 -7.23 12.91
N ALA A 211 -3.35 -7.91 12.99
CA ALA A 211 -3.09 -9.14 12.27
C ALA A 211 -3.95 -10.27 12.87
N VAL A 212 -4.71 -10.96 12.03
CA VAL A 212 -5.55 -12.10 12.41
C VAL A 212 -5.30 -13.28 11.48
N PRO A 213 -5.41 -14.53 11.96
CA PRO A 213 -5.34 -15.71 11.11
C PRO A 213 -6.40 -15.65 10.00
N ARG A 214 -5.97 -15.92 8.77
CA ARG A 214 -6.85 -16.13 7.62
C ARG A 214 -7.24 -17.61 7.57
N VAL A 215 -8.53 -17.89 7.54
CA VAL A 215 -9.06 -19.26 7.40
C VAL A 215 -9.64 -19.45 6.01
N ASP A 216 -9.47 -20.66 5.46
CA ASP A 216 -10.06 -21.04 4.17
C ASP A 216 -11.52 -21.50 4.33
N SER A 217 -12.14 -21.94 3.23
CA SER A 217 -13.52 -22.45 3.24
C SER A 217 -13.71 -23.73 4.04
N LYS A 218 -12.64 -24.43 4.43
CA LYS A 218 -12.65 -25.63 5.26
C LYS A 218 -12.41 -25.31 6.74
N GLY A 219 -12.18 -24.04 7.07
CA GLY A 219 -11.86 -23.60 8.43
C GLY A 219 -10.38 -23.80 8.81
N GLU A 220 -9.53 -24.14 7.85
CA GLU A 220 -8.09 -24.33 8.08
C GLU A 220 -7.37 -23.00 7.95
N VAL A 221 -6.38 -22.75 8.82
CA VAL A 221 -5.58 -21.53 8.78
C VAL A 221 -4.68 -21.56 7.54
N CYS A 222 -4.92 -20.64 6.60
CA CYS A 222 -4.25 -20.55 5.31
C CYS A 222 -3.43 -19.26 5.13
N GLY A 223 -3.17 -18.53 6.22
CA GLY A 223 -2.27 -17.37 6.24
C GLY A 223 -2.69 -16.31 7.25
N LEU A 224 -2.37 -15.05 6.93
CA LEU A 224 -2.69 -13.87 7.73
C LEU A 224 -3.56 -12.90 6.93
N THR A 225 -4.38 -12.10 7.61
CA THR A 225 -4.92 -10.84 7.08
C THR A 225 -4.90 -9.76 8.16
N PHE A 226 -4.97 -8.49 7.77
CA PHE A 226 -5.15 -7.38 8.69
C PHE A 226 -6.63 -6.98 8.75
N LYS A 227 -7.16 -6.75 9.95
CA LYS A 227 -8.53 -6.28 10.17
C LYS A 227 -8.54 -5.11 11.15
N VAL A 228 -9.55 -4.25 11.00
CA VAL A 228 -9.80 -3.15 11.93
C VAL A 228 -10.17 -3.72 13.29
N ASP A 229 -9.48 -3.27 14.33
CA ASP A 229 -9.90 -3.51 15.70
C ASP A 229 -10.92 -2.44 16.11
N SER A 230 -12.19 -2.83 16.14
CA SER A 230 -13.31 -1.96 16.50
C SER A 230 -13.23 -1.40 17.92
N GLU A 231 -12.51 -2.07 18.83
CA GLU A 231 -12.37 -1.67 20.23
C GLU A 231 -11.18 -0.73 20.46
N SER A 232 -10.22 -0.73 19.54
CA SER A 232 -9.07 0.18 19.55
C SER A 232 -9.47 1.60 19.11
N ARG A 233 -8.87 2.61 19.75
CA ARG A 233 -8.87 4.00 19.25
C ARG A 233 -7.48 4.58 19.41
N LYS A 234 -6.87 4.97 18.29
CA LYS A 234 -5.62 5.73 18.24
C LYS A 234 -5.79 7.01 19.07
N GLY A 235 -4.89 7.24 20.02
CA GLY A 235 -4.88 8.47 20.81
C GLY A 235 -5.75 8.48 22.07
N LYS A 236 -6.07 7.34 22.69
CA LYS A 236 -6.43 7.33 24.13
C LYS A 236 -5.18 7.67 24.98
N THR A 237 -4.65 8.88 24.89
CA THR A 237 -4.30 9.58 26.13
C THR A 237 -5.63 9.84 26.81
N ALA A 238 -5.93 9.09 27.87
CA ALA A 238 -6.99 9.48 28.78
C ALA A 238 -6.76 10.96 29.10
N MET A 239 -7.69 11.85 28.71
CA MET A 239 -7.70 13.19 29.28
C MET A 239 -7.60 12.99 30.79
N PRO A 240 -6.57 13.52 31.48
CA PRO A 240 -6.56 13.47 32.93
C PRO A 240 -7.83 14.19 33.35
N ARG A 241 -8.80 13.46 33.89
CA ARG A 241 -9.90 14.08 34.60
C ARG A 241 -9.28 14.68 35.84
N VAL A 242 -8.85 15.94 35.75
CA VAL A 242 -8.61 16.76 36.93
C VAL A 242 -9.96 16.84 37.64
N GLY A 243 -10.06 16.13 38.76
CA GLY A 243 -11.19 16.28 39.67
C GLY A 243 -11.27 17.72 40.15
N SER A 244 -12.43 18.10 40.69
CA SER A 244 -12.70 19.43 41.26
C SER A 244 -11.73 19.88 42.36
N ASP A 245 -10.81 19.01 42.79
CA ASP A 245 -9.79 19.27 43.80
C ASP A 245 -8.47 19.84 43.22
N ALA A 246 -8.42 20.17 41.92
CA ALA A 246 -7.26 20.84 41.34
C ALA A 246 -7.14 22.28 41.89
N ASN A 247 -6.29 22.45 42.91
CA ASN A 247 -6.03 23.73 43.55
C ASN A 247 -5.02 24.55 42.72
N TRP A 248 -5.52 25.56 42.00
CA TRP A 248 -4.73 26.43 41.10
C TRP A 248 -3.93 27.53 41.82
N SER A 249 -3.92 27.58 43.15
CA SER A 249 -3.39 28.73 43.91
C SER A 249 -1.91 28.64 44.32
N LYS A 250 -1.13 27.66 43.86
CA LYS A 250 0.28 27.48 44.29
C LYS A 250 1.35 28.02 43.35
N HIS A 251 0.99 28.94 42.44
CA HIS A 251 1.96 29.66 41.62
C HIS A 251 1.74 31.16 41.72
N TYR A 252 2.24 31.75 42.82
CA TYR A 252 2.76 33.12 42.86
C TYR A 252 3.75 33.25 44.02
#